data_AF-A0A257LGK3-F1
#
_entry.id   AF-A0A257LGK3-F1
#
_cell.length_a   1.000
_cell.length_b   1.000
_cell.length_c   1.000
_cell.angle_alpha   90.00
_cell.angle_beta   90.00
_cell.angle_gamma   90.00
#
_symmetry.space_group_name_H-M   'P 1'
#
loop_
_entity.id
_entity.type
_entity.pdbx_description
1 polymer ?
#
loop_
_entity_poly.entity_id
_entity_poly.type
_entity_poly.pdbx_seq_one_letter_code
_entity_poly.pdbx_strand_id
1 'polypeptide(L)'
;MFCQWRGFGFAHAIMPNTATLKIDDKEYPLPIMVGTEGEKAVDTRALRAATGYVAYDQGYGNTGSCESQITYLDGDNGILRHRGYPIEQLAHYSDFVET
;
A
#
# COMPACT_ATOMS: atom_id res chain seq x y z
N MET A 1 -8.30 8.48 0.35
CA MET A 1 -7.84 7.96 -0.95
C MET A 1 -6.33 7.82 -0.89
N PHE A 2 -5.85 6.77 -0.25
CA PHE A 2 -4.41 6.50 -0.14
C PHE A 2 -3.99 5.68 -1.38
N CYS A 3 -3.26 6.34 -2.28
CA CYS A 3 -2.63 5.73 -3.44
C CYS A 3 -1.12 5.78 -3.19
N GLN A 4 -0.55 4.71 -2.64
CA GLN A 4 0.84 4.68 -2.18
C GLN A 4 1.41 3.27 -2.23
N TRP A 5 2.11 2.90 -3.31
CA TRP A 5 3.07 1.78 -3.31
C TRP A 5 4.07 1.97 -4.45
N ARG A 6 5.35 2.22 -4.14
CA ARG A 6 6.43 2.09 -5.13
C ARG A 6 6.75 0.61 -5.32
N GLY A 7 6.64 0.13 -6.55
CA GLY A 7 7.31 -1.08 -7.00
C GLY A 7 8.36 -0.75 -8.06
N PHE A 8 9.63 -1.10 -7.83
CA PHE A 8 10.53 -1.54 -8.91
C PHE A 8 11.74 -2.32 -8.34
N GLY A 9 11.85 -3.59 -8.73
CA GLY A 9 13.13 -4.17 -9.14
C GLY A 9 13.88 -5.09 -8.17
N PHE A 10 13.79 -6.39 -8.47
CA PHE A 10 14.82 -7.44 -8.30
C PHE A 10 14.92 -8.24 -6.99
N ALA A 11 14.49 -9.51 -7.10
CA ALA A 11 15.18 -10.70 -6.62
C ALA A 11 15.56 -10.75 -5.13
N HIS A 12 14.56 -10.87 -4.26
CA HIS A 12 14.73 -11.53 -2.97
C HIS A 12 13.64 -12.59 -2.79
N ALA A 13 13.91 -13.81 -3.28
CA ALA A 13 13.05 -14.95 -2.98
C ALA A 13 13.32 -15.38 -1.53
N ILE A 14 12.64 -14.78 -0.55
CA ILE A 14 12.62 -15.28 0.83
C ILE A 14 11.19 -15.21 1.38
N MET A 15 10.46 -16.30 1.13
CA MET A 15 9.10 -16.69 1.55
C MET A 15 7.96 -15.71 1.23
N PRO A 16 6.90 -16.13 0.51
CA PRO A 16 5.68 -15.33 0.44
C PRO A 16 5.12 -15.27 1.85
N ASN A 17 5.34 -14.17 2.55
CA ASN A 17 4.69 -13.97 3.83
C ASN A 17 3.19 -13.96 3.51
N THR A 18 2.48 -14.95 4.03
CA THR A 18 1.05 -15.13 3.75
C THR A 18 0.30 -14.91 5.04
N ALA A 19 -0.78 -14.14 4.96
CA ALA A 19 -1.75 -14.03 6.03
C ALA A 19 -2.78 -15.14 5.87
N THR A 20 -3.13 -15.83 6.96
CA THR A 20 -4.21 -16.81 6.94
C THR A 20 -5.52 -16.11 7.28
N LEU A 21 -6.44 -16.06 6.33
CA LEU A 21 -7.81 -15.65 6.59
C LEU A 21 -8.65 -16.90 6.86
N LYS A 22 -9.16 -17.03 8.08
CA LYS A 22 -10.10 -18.09 8.44
C LYS A 22 -11.54 -17.58 8.32
N ILE A 23 -12.33 -18.24 7.48
CA ILE A 23 -13.77 -17.99 7.36
C ILE A 23 -14.46 -19.34 7.58
N ASP A 24 -15.33 -19.38 8.58
CA ASP A 24 -15.94 -20.61 9.09
C ASP A 24 -14.85 -21.64 9.47
N ASP A 25 -14.88 -22.82 8.84
CA ASP A 25 -13.91 -23.90 9.03
C ASP A 25 -12.84 -23.96 7.92
N LYS A 26 -12.78 -22.95 7.05
CA LYS A 26 -11.83 -22.91 5.92
C LYS A 26 -10.77 -21.84 6.12
N GLU A 27 -9.54 -22.19 5.79
CA GLU A 27 -8.39 -21.30 5.82
C GLU A 27 -7.98 -20.93 4.40
N TYR A 28 -7.79 -19.63 4.17
CA TYR A 28 -7.41 -19.07 2.89
C TYR A 28 -6.07 -18.34 3.05
N PRO A 29 -5.00 -18.79 2.37
CA PRO A 29 -3.75 -18.06 2.36
C PRO A 29 -3.89 -16.83 1.45
N LEU A 30 -3.65 -15.65 2.01
CA LEU A 30 -3.62 -14.38 1.29
C LEU A 30 -2.18 -13.86 1.24
N PRO A 31 -1.64 -13.52 0.05
CA PRO A 31 -0.31 -12.93 -0.06
C PRO A 31 -0.20 -11.61 0.71
N ILE A 32 0.96 -11.37 1.34
CA ILE A 32 1.31 -10.07 1.91
C ILE A 32 2.21 -9.33 0.94
N MET A 33 1.84 -8.09 0.62
CA MET A 33 2.64 -7.14 -0.14
C MET A 33 3.32 -6.18 0.83
N VAL A 34 4.58 -5.82 0.56
CA VAL A 34 5.36 -4.90 1.38
C VAL A 34 5.78 -3.70 0.54
N GLY A 35 5.51 -2.51 1.06
CA GLY A 35 5.77 -1.22 0.42
C GLY A 35 7.19 -0.77 0.69
N THR A 36 7.63 0.25 -0.05
CA THR A 36 8.99 0.79 0.08
C THR A 36 9.26 1.45 1.42
N GLU A 37 8.21 1.94 2.11
CA GLU A 37 8.34 2.57 3.43
C GLU A 37 7.94 1.57 4.54
N GLY A 38 7.83 0.27 4.20
CA GLY A 38 7.59 -0.82 5.15
C GLY A 38 6.12 -1.10 5.45
N GLU A 39 5.19 -0.44 4.75
CA GLU A 39 3.77 -0.71 4.87
C GLU A 39 3.47 -2.15 4.42
N LYS A 40 2.52 -2.82 5.09
CA LYS A 40 2.12 -4.18 4.73
C LYS A 40 0.67 -4.18 4.29
N ALA A 41 0.40 -4.73 3.12
CA ALA A 41 -0.95 -4.93 2.61
C ALA A 41 -1.23 -6.41 2.43
N VAL A 42 -2.46 -6.82 2.72
CA VAL A 42 -2.96 -8.16 2.39
C VAL A 42 -3.59 -8.09 1.01
N ASP A 43 -3.15 -8.93 0.09
CA ASP A 43 -3.69 -8.99 -1.26
C ASP A 43 -5.05 -9.69 -1.26
N THR A 44 -6.11 -8.89 -1.40
CA THR A 44 -7.49 -9.38 -1.45
C THR A 44 -8.03 -9.54 -2.88
N ARG A 45 -7.19 -9.48 -3.93
CA ARG A 45 -7.66 -9.59 -5.33
C ARG A 45 -8.38 -10.90 -5.61
N ALA A 46 -7.87 -12.01 -5.05
CA ALA A 46 -8.46 -13.34 -5.21
C ALA A 46 -9.56 -13.64 -4.17
N LEU A 47 -9.80 -12.76 -3.19
CA LEU A 47 -10.67 -13.02 -2.04
C LEU A 47 -12.08 -13.43 -2.46
N ARG A 48 -12.71 -12.64 -3.35
CA ARG A 48 -14.07 -12.90 -3.82
C ARG A 48 -14.19 -14.20 -4.61
N ALA A 49 -13.20 -14.51 -5.44
CA ALA A 49 -13.18 -15.73 -6.23
C ALA A 49 -12.97 -16.98 -5.34
N ALA A 50 -12.12 -16.88 -4.32
CA ALA A 50 -11.80 -17.99 -3.43
C ALA A 50 -12.87 -18.25 -2.37
N THR A 51 -13.49 -17.19 -1.83
CA THR A 51 -14.34 -17.28 -0.64
C THR A 51 -15.81 -16.94 -0.91
N GLY A 52 -16.10 -16.19 -1.97
CA GLY A 52 -17.41 -15.58 -2.21
C GLY A 52 -17.66 -14.28 -1.41
N TYR A 53 -16.79 -13.93 -0.46
CA TYR A 53 -16.90 -12.74 0.37
C TYR A 53 -16.26 -11.51 -0.28
N VAL A 54 -16.65 -10.32 0.18
CA VAL A 54 -16.08 -9.05 -0.22
C VAL A 54 -15.51 -8.33 1.00
N ALA A 55 -14.40 -7.61 0.79
CA ALA A 55 -13.92 -6.67 1.80
C ALA A 55 -14.87 -5.47 1.83
N TYR A 56 -15.45 -5.19 3.00
CA TYR A 56 -16.32 -4.04 3.21
C TYR A 56 -15.56 -2.96 3.97
N ASP A 57 -15.20 -1.88 3.26
CA ASP A 57 -14.44 -0.76 3.80
C ASP A 57 -15.08 0.55 3.33
N GLN A 58 -15.99 1.09 4.15
CA GLN A 58 -16.71 2.31 3.82
C GLN A 58 -15.74 3.50 3.79
N GLY A 59 -15.53 4.06 2.59
CA GLY A 59 -14.63 5.19 2.39
C GLY A 59 -13.19 4.80 2.02
N TYR A 60 -12.89 3.50 1.85
CA TYR A 60 -11.58 3.01 1.42
C TYR A 60 -10.41 3.46 2.31
N GLY A 61 -10.65 3.62 3.61
CA GLY A 61 -9.63 4.06 4.57
C GLY A 61 -8.58 2.99 4.85
N ASN A 62 -8.98 1.72 4.79
CA ASN A 62 -8.14 0.55 5.05
C ASN A 62 -7.70 -0.16 3.76
N THR A 63 -8.16 0.32 2.61
CA THR A 63 -7.95 -0.30 1.30
C THR A 63 -6.95 0.48 0.45
N GLY A 64 -5.78 -0.11 0.21
CA GLY A 64 -4.83 0.37 -0.78
C GLY A 64 -5.32 0.10 -2.20
N SER A 65 -5.92 1.11 -2.86
CA SER A 65 -6.55 0.93 -4.18
C SER A 65 -5.59 0.87 -5.37
N CYS A 66 -4.39 1.46 -5.25
CA CYS A 66 -3.41 1.55 -6.33
C CYS A 66 -2.00 1.59 -5.79
N GLU A 67 -1.08 1.00 -6.56
CA GLU A 67 0.34 1.23 -6.44
C GLU A 67 0.68 2.61 -7.05
N SER A 68 1.47 3.40 -6.33
CA SER A 68 1.86 4.75 -6.72
C SER A 68 3.24 5.11 -6.23
N GLN A 69 4.00 5.76 -7.11
CA GLN A 69 5.37 6.20 -6.85
C GLN A 69 5.50 7.70 -6.55
N ILE A 70 4.37 8.39 -6.49
CA ILE A 70 4.31 9.84 -6.66
C ILE A 70 4.39 10.56 -5.32
N THR A 71 3.62 10.16 -4.32
CA THR A 71 3.57 10.86 -3.03
C THR A 71 3.50 9.83 -1.91
N TYR A 72 4.30 9.99 -0.85
CA TYR A 72 4.19 9.25 0.42
C TYR A 72 3.63 10.17 1.51
N LEU A 73 2.70 9.66 2.33
CA LEU A 73 1.99 10.41 3.35
C LEU A 73 1.84 9.52 4.57
N ASP A 74 2.45 9.93 5.66
CA ASP A 74 2.31 9.34 6.98
C ASP A 74 1.68 10.40 7.89
N GLY A 75 0.38 10.24 8.15
CA GLY A 75 -0.37 11.19 8.98
C GLY A 75 0.03 11.13 10.46
N ASP A 76 0.49 9.98 10.95
CA ASP A 76 0.85 9.78 12.35
C ASP A 76 2.18 10.46 12.67
N ASN A 77 3.15 10.34 11.75
CA ASN A 77 4.46 10.99 11.89
C ASN A 77 4.52 12.38 11.23
N GLY A 78 3.42 12.85 10.62
CA GLY A 78 3.36 14.14 9.92
C GLY A 78 4.27 14.23 8.69
N ILE A 79 4.60 13.11 8.04
CA ILE A 79 5.51 13.07 6.90
C ILE A 79 4.70 13.18 5.61
N LEU A 80 5.03 14.17 4.78
CA LEU A 80 4.55 14.27 3.40
C LEU A 80 5.75 14.39 2.46
N ARG A 81 5.90 13.43 1.55
CA ARG A 81 6.97 13.41 0.55
C ARG A 81 6.40 13.34 -0.86
N HIS A 82 6.92 14.14 -1.78
CA HIS A 82 6.62 14.03 -3.21
C HIS A 82 7.86 13.50 -3.94
N ARG A 83 7.71 12.35 -4.61
CA ARG A 83 8.79 11.59 -5.27
C ARG A 83 10.00 11.31 -4.36
N GLY A 84 9.78 11.25 -3.04
CA GLY A 84 10.81 11.04 -2.03
C GLY A 84 11.36 12.33 -1.38
N TYR A 85 11.05 13.51 -1.93
CA TYR A 85 11.46 14.79 -1.34
C TYR A 85 10.45 15.25 -0.29
N PRO A 86 10.88 15.64 0.93
CA PRO A 86 10.03 16.25 1.93
C PRO A 86 9.35 17.50 1.36
N ILE A 87 8.05 17.66 1.66
CA ILE A 87 7.30 18.82 1.16
C ILE A 87 7.87 20.14 1.68
N GLU A 88 8.51 20.17 2.85
CA GLU A 88 9.17 21.36 3.39
C GLU A 88 10.31 21.83 2.48
N GLN A 89 11.07 20.89 1.89
CA GLN A 89 12.14 21.23 0.95
C GLN A 89 11.55 21.79 -0.35
N LEU A 90 10.46 21.23 -0.84
CA LEU A 90 9.80 21.74 -2.04
C LEU A 90 9.20 23.13 -1.80
N ALA A 91 8.55 23.34 -0.66
CA ALA A 91 7.96 24.63 -0.31
C ALA A 91 9.00 25.76 -0.15
N HIS A 92 10.22 25.44 0.29
CA HIS A 92 11.29 26.43 0.48
C HIS A 92 12.14 26.66 -0.77
N TYR A 93 12.28 25.67 -1.66
CA TYR A 93 13.24 25.71 -2.76
C TYR A 93 12.66 25.48 -4.15
N SER A 94 11.37 25.17 -4.31
CA SER A 94 10.77 24.93 -5.63
C SER A 94 9.89 26.09 -6.10
N ASP A 95 10.02 26.43 -7.38
CA ASP A 95 9.09 27.31 -8.09
C ASP A 95 7.93 26.49 -8.68
N PHE A 96 6.72 27.07 -8.70
CA PHE A 96 5.45 26.40 -9.06
C PHE A 96 5.42 25.68 -10.42
N VAL A 97 6.34 26.00 -11.33
CA VAL A 97 6.34 25.50 -12.73
C VAL A 97 7.05 24.14 -12.86
N GLU A 98 7.75 23.63 -11.84
CA GLU A 98 8.45 22.33 -11.92
C GLU A 98 7.62 21.09 -11.52
N THR A 99 6.32 21.26 -11.26
CA THR A 99 5.37 20.16 -10.98
C THR A 99 4.58 19.75 -12.21
#